data_AF-N1U0E5-F1
#
_entry.id   AF-N1U0E5-F1
#
_cell.length_a   1.000
_cell.length_b   1.000
_cell.length_c   1.000
_cell.angle_alpha   90.00
_cell.angle_beta   90.00
_cell.angle_gamma   90.00
#
_symmetry.space_group_name_H-M   'P 1'
#
loop_
_entity.id
_entity.type
_entity.pdbx_description
1 polymer ?
#
loop_
_entity_poly.entity_id
_entity_poly.type
_entity_poly.pdbx_seq_one_letter_code
_entity_poly.pdbx_strand_id
1 'polypeptide(L)' 'MEYSKSIQLIPSFDLVLLGLGEDGHIASLFPGMDLSEEKDTIEIYDSPKSPKERISLSLRKLIHQIVF' A
#
# COMPACT_ATOMS: atom_id res chain seq x y z
N MET A 1 3.12 -5.48 -12.85
CA MET A 1 2.96 -4.46 -13.91
C MET A 1 1.51 -4.16 -14.29
N GLU A 2 0.65 -5.15 -14.56
CA GLU A 2 -0.75 -4.87 -14.97
C GLU A 2 -1.56 -4.18 -13.86
N TYR A 3 -1.49 -4.70 -12.63
CA TYR A 3 -2.16 -4.10 -11.47
C TYR A 3 -1.78 -2.62 -11.25
N SER A 4 -0.48 -2.30 -11.31
CA SER A 4 0.01 -0.93 -11.16
C SER A 4 -0.59 0.02 -12.21
N LYS A 5 -0.70 -0.44 -13.47
CA LYS A 5 -1.34 0.34 -14.55
C LYS A 5 -2.82 0.59 -14.26
N SER A 6 -3.55 -0.42 -13.77
CA SER A 6 -4.95 -0.25 -13.39
C SER A 6 -5.12 0.76 -12.24
N ILE A 7 -4.23 0.71 -11.23
CA ILE A 7 -4.27 1.64 -10.09
C ILE A 7 -3.95 3.08 -10.51
N GLN A 8 -3.03 3.28 -11.46
CA GLN A 8 -2.70 4.62 -11.98
C GLN A 8 -3.90 5.31 -12.65
N LEU A 9 -4.83 4.55 -13.21
CA LEU A 9 -6.04 5.08 -13.85
C LEU A 9 -7.13 5.47 -12.82
N ILE A 10 -6.97 5.10 -11.56
CA ILE A 10 -7.91 5.40 -10.48
C ILE A 10 -7.35 6.58 -9.70
N PRO A 11 -7.90 7.80 -9.83
CA PRO A 11 -7.34 8.97 -9.15
C PRO A 11 -7.49 8.89 -7.63
N SER A 12 -8.60 8.33 -7.13
CA SER A 12 -8.90 8.21 -5.71
C SER A 12 -9.87 7.07 -5.43
N PHE A 13 -9.91 6.62 -4.16
CA PHE A 13 -10.86 5.63 -3.67
C PHE A 13 -11.86 6.30 -2.73
N ASP A 14 -13.15 6.03 -2.91
CA ASP A 14 -14.20 6.51 -1.99
C ASP A 14 -14.16 5.79 -0.63
N LEU A 15 -13.73 4.52 -0.64
CA LEU A 15 -13.58 3.69 0.55
C LEU A 15 -12.41 2.74 0.38
N VAL A 16 -11.57 2.65 1.41
CA VAL A 16 -10.52 1.64 1.52
C VAL A 16 -10.74 0.84 2.80
N LEU A 17 -10.94 -0.47 2.65
CA LEU A 17 -11.05 -1.39 3.80
C LEU A 17 -9.66 -1.93 4.14
N LEU A 18 -9.23 -1.72 5.39
CA LEU A 18 -7.92 -2.15 5.87
C LEU A 18 -8.06 -3.10 7.06
N GLY A 19 -7.32 -4.20 7.00
CA GLY A 19 -6.98 -4.97 8.18
C GLY A 19 -5.84 -4.32 8.95
N LEU A 20 -5.80 -4.53 10.26
CA LEU A 20 -4.73 -4.07 11.15
C LEU A 20 -4.01 -5.28 11.75
N GLY A 21 -2.72 -5.40 11.51
CA GLY A 21 -1.88 -6.39 12.16
C GLY A 21 -1.61 -6.08 13.63
N GLU A 22 -1.24 -7.09 14.41
CA GLU A 22 -0.83 -6.93 15.84
C GLU A 22 0.37 -5.97 16.03
N ASP A 23 1.20 -5.86 14.99
CA ASP A 23 2.35 -4.97 14.85
C ASP A 23 1.97 -3.60 14.28
N GLY A 24 0.69 -3.35 14.02
CA GLY A 24 0.17 -2.09 13.49
C GLY A 24 0.31 -1.92 11.98
N HIS A 25 0.76 -2.93 11.25
CA HIS A 25 0.82 -2.87 9.79
C HIS A 25 -0.59 -2.79 9.17
N ILE A 26 -0.69 -2.06 8.07
CA ILE A 26 -1.88 -1.99 7.21
C ILE A 26 -1.50 -2.42 5.79
N ALA A 27 -2.43 -3.04 5.06
CA ALA A 27 -2.12 -3.64 3.76
C ALA A 27 -0.86 -4.53 3.86
N SER A 28 0.22 -4.21 3.14
CA SER A 28 1.55 -4.82 3.38
C SER A 28 2.60 -3.79 3.77
N LEU A 29 2.20 -2.65 4.35
CA LEU A 29 3.09 -1.60 4.83
C LEU A 29 3.43 -1.87 6.30
N PHE A 30 4.64 -2.37 6.53
CA PHE A 30 5.11 -2.78 7.86
C PHE A 30 5.84 -1.64 8.60
N PRO A 31 5.83 -1.64 9.95
CA PRO A 31 6.59 -0.69 10.73
C PRO A 31 8.08 -0.67 10.36
N GLY A 32 8.66 0.53 10.29
CA GLY A 32 10.07 0.73 9.96
C GLY A 32 10.41 0.73 8.47
N MET A 33 9.44 0.50 7.58
CA MET A 33 9.62 0.69 6.14
C MET A 33 9.72 2.19 5.79
N ASP A 34 10.52 2.51 4.77
CA ASP A 34 10.44 3.82 4.12
C ASP A 34 9.18 3.88 3.25
N LEU A 35 8.30 4.83 3.56
CA LEU A 35 7.02 5.03 2.89
C LEU A 35 7.00 6.26 1.98
N SER A 36 8.16 6.86 1.69
CA SER A 36 8.27 8.03 0.80
C SER A 36 8.20 7.69 -0.69
N GLU A 37 7.86 6.45 -1.06
CA GLU A 37 7.73 6.01 -2.45
C GLU A 37 6.65 6.80 -3.20
N GLU A 38 7.00 7.31 -4.38
CA GLU A 38 6.10 8.14 -5.20
C GLU A 38 5.14 7.30 -6.05
N LYS A 39 5.49 6.03 -6.32
CA LYS A 39 4.63 5.11 -7.05
C LYS A 39 3.35 4.80 -6.27
N ASP A 40 2.28 4.54 -7.01
CA ASP A 40 0.98 4.17 -6.45
C ASP A 40 0.95 2.75 -5.85
N THR A 41 1.90 1.89 -6.27
CA THR A 41 2.03 0.50 -5.82
C THR A 41 3.46 0.18 -5.44
N ILE A 42 3.63 -0.65 -4.42
CA ILE A 42 4.92 -1.10 -3.89
C ILE A 42 5.01 -2.62 -4.01
N GLU A 43 6.13 -3.11 -4.53
CA GLU A 43 6.48 -4.53 -4.57
C GLU A 43 7.36 -4.83 -3.36
N ILE A 44 7.00 -5.84 -2.58
CA ILE A 44 7.68 -6.23 -1.34
C ILE A 44 8.12 -7.67 -1.51
N TYR A 45 9.43 -7.90 -1.53
CA TYR A 45 9.99 -9.23 -1.77
C TYR A 45 10.36 -9.98 -0.48
N ASP A 46 10.62 -9.27 0.63
CA ASP A 46 11.00 -9.86 1.91
C ASP A 46 10.10 -9.38 3.06
N SER A 47 8.80 -9.65 2.96
CA SER A 47 7.87 -9.33 4.05
C SER A 47 8.27 -10.06 5.35
N PRO A 48 8.16 -9.43 6.54
CA PRO A 48 8.40 -10.11 7.81
C PRO A 48 7.38 -11.23 8.09
N LYS A 49 6.22 -11.24 7.40
CA LYS A 49 5.16 -12.24 7.56
C LYS A 49 4.93 -13.01 6.27
N SER A 50 4.73 -14.33 6.34
CA SER A 50 4.40 -15.16 5.16
C SER A 50 3.05 -14.77 4.53
N PRO A 51 2.90 -14.85 3.19
CA PRO A 51 3.95 -15.07 2.19
C PRO A 51 4.91 -13.86 2.07
N LYS A 52 6.16 -14.14 1.68
CA LYS A 52 7.26 -13.16 1.60
C LYS A 52 7.04 -12.10 0.53
N GLU A 53 6.60 -12.54 -0.65
CA GLU A 53 6.37 -11.67 -1.79
C GLU A 53 4.94 -11.12 -1.77
N ARG A 54 4.80 -9.80 -1.87
CA ARG A 54 3.53 -9.07 -1.80
C ARG A 54 3.54 -7.87 -2.74
N ILE A 55 2.36 -7.47 -3.17
CA ILE A 55 2.12 -6.17 -3.81
C ILE A 55 1.18 -5.39 -2.90
N SER A 56 1.52 -4.14 -2.63
CA SER A 56 0.72 -3.21 -1.81
C SER A 56 0.41 -1.94 -2.59
N LEU A 57 -0.68 -1.26 -2.21
CA LEU A 57 -0.78 0.17 -2.49
C LEU A 57 0.24 0.92 -1.61
N SER A 58 0.80 2.01 -2.12
CA SER A 58 1.64 2.89 -1.32
C SER A 58 0.81 3.67 -0.30
N LEU A 59 1.45 4.14 0.77
CA LEU A 59 0.76 4.96 1.78
C LEU A 59 0.14 6.19 1.11
N ARG A 60 0.90 6.86 0.24
CA ARG A 60 0.45 8.01 -0.55
C ARG A 60 -0.86 7.71 -1.30
N LYS A 61 -0.95 6.55 -1.96
CA LYS A 61 -2.14 6.17 -2.73
C LYS A 61 -3.33 5.82 -1.83
N LEU A 62 -3.08 5.18 -0.69
CA LEU A 62 -4.11 4.84 0.30
C LEU A 62 -4.75 6.08 0.92
N ILE A 63 -3.97 7.14 1.19
CA ILE A 63 -4.43 8.35 1.89
C ILE A 63 -4.88 9.49 0.97
N HIS A 64 -4.91 9.27 -0.35
CA HIS A 64 -5.04 10.33 -1.37
C HIS A 64 -6.41 11.05 -1.43
N GLN A 65 -7.11 11.21 -0.31
CA GLN A 65 -8.27 12.08 -0.14
C GLN A 65 -8.33 12.81 1.21
N ILE A 66 -7.27 12.79 2.03
CA ILE A 66 -7.23 13.66 3.22
C ILE A 66 -6.80 15.07 2.78
N VAL A 67 -7.74 15.80 2.19
CA VAL A 67 -7.65 17.25 1.98
C VAL A 67 -8.86 17.84 2.69
N PHE A 68 -8.65 18.52 3.81
CA PHE A 68 -9.65 19.42 4.39
C PHE A 68 -9.54 20.78 3.70
#